data_AF-A0A1F4UTH8-F1
#
_entry.id   AF-A0A1F4UTH8-F1
#
_cell.length_a   1.000
_cell.length_b   1.000
_cell.length_c   1.000
_cell.angle_alpha   90.00
_cell.angle_beta   90.00
_cell.angle_gamma   90.00
#
_symmetry.space_group_name_H-M   'P 1'
#
loop_
_entity.id
_entity.type
_entity.pdbx_description
1 polymer ?
#
loop_
_entity_poly.entity_id
_entity_poly.type
_entity_poly.pdbx_seq_one_letter_code
_entity_poly.pdbx_strand_id
1 'polypeptide(L)'
;MNFVYESPPDIKDIKEYKYGQTVSVIDINELMPTLSKKQILFIPVFITIVLTSLTAFVTLTKRQSPQSPPPPAYVKKETKKKIIYNPESDLATIKGDCRERGGTFNSCGSYCEEDEVCIQLCAYTCEFN
;
A
#
# COMPACT_ATOMS: atom_id res chain seq x y z
N MET A 1 -2.36 48.57 -30.92
CA MET A 1 -1.73 47.48 -30.15
C MET A 1 -0.62 46.91 -31.02
N ASN A 2 0.64 47.18 -30.65
CA ASN A 2 1.81 46.60 -31.29
C ASN A 2 2.66 45.99 -30.17
N PHE A 3 2.81 44.67 -30.17
CA PHE A 3 3.76 43.98 -29.33
C PHE A 3 5.07 43.88 -30.11
N VAL A 4 6.09 44.63 -29.68
CA VAL A 4 7.46 44.45 -30.15
C VAL A 4 8.09 43.38 -29.26
N TYR A 5 8.46 42.26 -29.87
CA TYR A 5 9.31 41.25 -29.26
C TYR A 5 10.76 41.72 -29.36
N GLU A 6 11.37 42.02 -28.23
CA GLU A 6 12.81 42.34 -28.15
C GLU A 6 13.55 41.12 -27.59
N SER A 7 14.49 40.61 -28.38
CA SER A 7 15.34 39.45 -28.09
C SER A 7 16.26 39.68 -26.89
N PRO A 8 16.60 38.64 -26.10
CA PRO A 8 17.45 38.81 -24.91
C PRO A 8 18.91 39.14 -25.30
N PRO A 9 19.58 40.05 -24.56
CA PRO A 9 21.00 40.35 -24.77
C PRO A 9 21.93 39.27 -24.21
N ASP A 10 23.10 39.21 -24.85
CA ASP A 10 24.17 38.21 -24.77
C ASP A 10 24.81 38.08 -23.36
N ILE A 11 25.18 36.85 -22.98
CA ILE A 11 25.68 36.46 -21.65
C ILE A 11 27.16 36.86 -21.50
N LYS A 12 27.49 38.15 -21.58
CA LYS A 12 28.88 38.63 -21.39
C LYS A 12 29.09 39.89 -20.54
N ASP A 13 28.04 40.62 -20.14
CA ASP A 13 28.20 41.92 -19.48
C ASP A 13 27.40 42.11 -18.18
N ILE A 14 27.46 41.15 -17.25
CA ILE A 14 27.01 41.41 -15.88
C ILE A 14 28.21 41.39 -14.94
N LYS A 15 29.01 42.46 -15.02
CA LYS A 15 29.90 42.87 -13.94
C LYS A 15 29.10 43.68 -12.91
N GLU A 16 29.28 43.28 -11.65
CA GLU A 16 29.04 44.05 -10.42
C GLU A 16 27.92 45.10 -10.42
N TYR A 17 26.75 44.71 -9.93
CA TYR A 17 25.91 45.63 -9.17
C TYR A 17 25.89 45.18 -7.71
N LYS A 18 26.65 45.90 -6.87
CA LYS A 18 26.62 45.77 -5.40
C LYS A 18 25.26 46.22 -4.88
N TYR A 19 24.44 45.28 -4.45
CA TYR A 19 23.37 45.57 -3.49
C TYR A 19 23.95 45.39 -2.09
N GLY A 20 23.94 46.46 -1.30
CA GLY A 20 24.38 46.43 0.08
C GLY A 20 23.53 45.46 0.89
N GLN A 21 24.12 44.32 1.25
CA GLN A 21 23.60 43.46 2.29
C GLN A 21 24.77 43.08 3.18
N THR A 22 24.74 43.59 4.40
CA THR A 22 25.64 43.20 5.49
C THR A 22 25.52 41.69 5.65
N VAL A 23 26.51 40.95 5.15
CA VAL A 23 26.65 39.53 5.46
C VAL A 23 27.07 39.48 6.92
N SER A 24 26.11 39.31 7.82
CA SER A 24 26.40 38.70 9.10
C SER A 24 26.94 37.32 8.75
N VAL A 25 28.25 37.14 8.87
CA VAL A 25 28.86 35.82 8.92
C VAL A 25 28.24 35.18 10.15
N ILE A 26 27.16 34.42 9.95
CA ILE A 26 26.59 33.58 10.99
C ILE A 26 27.65 32.51 11.19
N ASP A 27 28.42 32.66 12.26
CA ASP A 27 29.33 31.60 12.72
C ASP A 27 28.45 30.38 12.98
N ILE A 28 28.57 29.37 12.11
CA ILE A 28 27.76 28.15 12.18
C ILE A 28 28.00 27.39 13.50
N ASN A 29 29.05 27.77 14.25
CA ASN A 29 29.30 27.27 15.59
C ASN A 29 28.29 27.75 16.64
N GLU A 30 27.55 28.85 16.39
CA GLU A 30 26.50 29.33 17.29
C GLU A 30 25.12 28.74 16.97
N LEU A 31 24.96 28.10 15.81
CA LEU A 31 23.73 27.39 15.44
C LEU A 31 23.69 25.94 15.97
N MET A 32 24.60 25.60 16.88
CA MET A 32 24.53 24.35 17.62
C MET A 32 24.02 24.65 19.03
N PRO A 33 22.83 24.16 19.42
CA PRO A 33 22.48 24.16 20.84
C PRO A 33 23.63 23.48 21.56
N THR A 34 24.15 24.11 22.62
CA THR A 34 25.15 23.53 23.51
C THR A 34 24.54 22.29 24.15
N LEU A 35 24.63 21.19 23.42
CA LEU A 35 24.06 19.90 23.81
C LEU A 35 24.80 19.51 25.09
N SER A 36 24.13 19.67 26.22
CA SER A 36 24.63 19.22 27.51
C SER A 36 25.14 17.79 27.35
N LYS A 37 26.34 17.51 27.87
CA LYS A 37 27.05 16.22 27.75
C LYS A 37 26.19 15.01 28.13
N LYS A 38 25.15 15.22 28.94
CA LYS A 38 24.13 14.22 29.27
C LYS A 38 23.23 13.87 28.08
N GLN A 39 22.76 14.85 27.28
CA GLN A 39 21.87 14.61 26.14
C GLN A 39 22.54 13.88 24.97
N ILE A 40 23.84 14.09 24.73
CA ILE A 40 24.60 13.39 23.69
C ILE A 40 24.60 11.87 23.92
N LEU A 41 24.55 11.42 25.18
CA LEU A 41 24.62 10.01 25.53
C LEU A 41 23.27 9.29 25.38
N PHE A 42 22.14 10.01 25.45
CA PHE A 42 20.80 9.44 25.32
C PHE A 42 20.36 9.24 23.87
N ILE A 43 20.84 10.07 22.93
CA ILE A 43 20.50 9.97 21.51
C ILE A 43 20.86 8.59 20.90
N PRO A 44 22.08 8.05 21.04
CA PRO A 44 22.41 6.75 20.48
C PRO A 44 21.61 5.61 21.14
N VAL A 45 21.29 5.73 22.43
CA VAL A 45 20.48 4.75 23.17
C VAL A 45 19.03 4.75 22.68
N PHE A 46 18.45 5.93 22.42
CA PHE A 46 17.10 6.02 21.90
C PHE A 46 17.01 5.45 20.48
N ILE A 47 18.00 5.73 19.63
CA ILE A 47 18.08 5.19 18.27
C ILE A 47 18.17 3.65 18.29
N THR A 48 18.99 3.05 19.16
CA THR A 48 19.09 1.58 19.26
C THR A 48 17.80 0.94 19.78
N ILE A 49 17.09 1.58 20.72
CA ILE A 49 15.78 1.11 21.19
C ILE A 49 14.73 1.16 20.07
N VAL A 50 14.71 2.23 19.27
CA VAL A 50 13.78 2.35 18.15
C VAL A 50 14.09 1.32 17.06
N LEU A 51 15.37 1.09 16.72
CA LEU A 51 15.78 0.07 15.75
C LEU A 51 15.46 -1.36 16.20
N THR A 52 15.67 -1.68 17.47
CA THR A 52 15.33 -3.01 18.03
C THR A 52 13.82 -3.22 18.07
N SER A 53 13.04 -2.18 18.38
CA SER A 53 11.58 -2.24 18.36
C SER A 53 11.02 -2.43 16.94
N LEU A 54 11.55 -1.71 15.95
CA LEU A 54 11.17 -1.86 14.54
C LEU A 54 11.48 -3.26 14.01
N THR A 55 12.66 -3.81 14.32
CA THR A 55 13.03 -5.17 13.89
C THR A 55 12.18 -6.24 14.56
N ALA A 56 11.82 -6.08 15.84
CA ALA A 56 10.85 -6.95 16.52
C ALA A 56 9.44 -6.84 15.90
N PHE A 57 8.98 -5.64 15.58
CA PHE A 57 7.66 -5.43 14.97
C PHE A 57 7.57 -6.04 13.55
N VAL A 58 8.62 -5.88 12.74
CA VAL A 58 8.70 -6.48 11.39
C VAL A 58 8.73 -8.02 11.47
N THR A 59 9.43 -8.59 12.44
CA THR A 59 9.47 -10.06 12.62
C THR A 59 8.13 -10.63 13.11
N LEU A 60 7.39 -9.88 13.94
CA LEU A 60 6.04 -10.27 14.38
C LEU A 60 5.00 -10.16 13.25
N THR A 61 5.04 -9.11 12.45
CA THR A 61 4.11 -8.91 11.31
C THR A 61 4.34 -9.90 10.17
N LYS A 62 5.58 -10.36 9.94
CA LYS A 62 5.90 -11.33 8.88
C LYS A 62 5.31 -12.73 9.12
N ARG A 63 4.92 -13.06 10.35
CA ARG A 63 4.29 -14.36 10.70
C ARG A 63 2.84 -14.50 10.22
N GLN A 64 2.23 -13.44 9.70
CA GLN A 64 0.77 -13.37 9.52
C GLN A 64 0.28 -13.52 8.08
N SER A 65 1.09 -14.12 7.19
CA SER A 65 0.57 -14.65 5.94
C SER A 65 0.59 -16.18 6.00
N PRO A 66 -0.48 -16.82 6.52
CA PRO A 66 -0.70 -18.23 6.26
C PRO A 66 -0.86 -18.36 4.74
N GLN A 67 0.19 -18.81 4.06
CA GLN A 67 0.08 -19.27 2.68
C GLN A 67 -0.72 -20.58 2.73
N SER A 68 -2.04 -20.50 2.75
CA SER A 68 -2.85 -21.66 2.42
C SER A 68 -2.51 -22.07 0.98
N PRO A 69 -2.60 -23.37 0.64
CA PRO A 69 -2.60 -23.79 -0.75
C PRO A 69 -3.56 -22.92 -1.55
N PRO A 70 -3.22 -22.56 -2.80
CA PRO A 70 -4.17 -21.88 -3.67
C PRO A 70 -5.43 -22.73 -3.81
N PRO A 71 -6.61 -22.11 -3.84
CA PRO A 71 -7.85 -22.86 -4.03
C PRO A 71 -7.83 -23.62 -5.36
N PRO A 72 -8.62 -24.71 -5.48
CA PRO A 72 -8.73 -25.46 -6.72
C PRO A 72 -9.15 -24.58 -7.89
N ALA A 73 -8.70 -24.91 -9.11
CA ALA A 73 -8.97 -24.10 -10.31
C ALA A 73 -10.47 -23.92 -10.64
N TYR A 74 -11.32 -24.82 -10.16
CA TYR A 74 -12.78 -24.72 -10.33
C TYR A 74 -13.42 -23.73 -9.35
N VAL A 75 -12.72 -23.29 -8.30
CA VAL A 75 -13.16 -22.27 -7.36
C VAL A 75 -12.72 -20.89 -7.85
N LYS A 76 -13.70 -20.03 -8.15
CA LYS A 76 -13.43 -18.66 -8.61
C LYS A 76 -13.30 -17.67 -7.45
N LYS A 77 -14.19 -17.78 -6.46
CA LYS A 77 -14.18 -16.98 -5.23
C LYS A 77 -14.77 -17.83 -4.11
N GLU A 78 -14.19 -17.76 -2.93
CA GLU A 78 -14.69 -18.43 -1.72
C GLU A 78 -14.84 -17.40 -0.61
N THR A 79 -16.01 -17.40 0.02
CA THR A 79 -16.33 -16.58 1.19
C THR A 79 -16.88 -17.47 2.29
N LYS A 80 -17.08 -16.90 3.49
CA LYS A 80 -17.64 -17.66 4.62
C LYS A 80 -19.06 -18.16 4.38
N LYS A 81 -19.81 -17.49 3.49
CA LYS A 81 -21.22 -17.77 3.21
C LYS A 81 -21.39 -18.62 1.95
N LYS A 82 -20.50 -18.51 0.98
CA LYS A 82 -20.62 -19.26 -0.27
C LYS A 82 -19.32 -19.44 -1.04
N ILE A 83 -19.36 -20.36 -1.98
CA ILE A 83 -18.35 -20.54 -3.03
C ILE A 83 -18.98 -20.19 -4.36
N ILE A 84 -18.25 -19.45 -5.20
CA ILE A 84 -18.60 -19.18 -6.59
C ILE A 84 -17.63 -19.97 -7.46
N TYR A 85 -18.18 -20.84 -8.31
CA TYR A 85 -17.40 -21.70 -9.19
C TYR A 85 -17.11 -21.04 -10.54
N ASN A 86 -16.04 -21.49 -11.18
CA ASN A 86 -15.73 -21.07 -12.55
C ASN A 86 -16.74 -21.74 -13.52
N PRO A 87 -17.47 -20.98 -14.36
CA PRO A 87 -18.48 -21.53 -15.27
C PRO A 87 -17.96 -22.56 -16.28
N GLU A 88 -16.66 -22.55 -16.57
CA GLU A 88 -16.01 -23.52 -17.47
C GLU A 88 -15.71 -24.87 -16.80
N SER A 89 -15.92 -24.97 -15.49
CA SER A 89 -15.63 -26.19 -14.72
C SER A 89 -16.64 -27.28 -15.02
N ASP A 90 -16.19 -28.53 -14.90
CA ASP A 90 -17.08 -29.68 -14.97
C ASP A 90 -18.17 -29.64 -13.88
N LEU A 91 -19.43 -29.82 -14.30
CA LEU A 91 -20.59 -29.69 -13.42
C LEU A 91 -20.63 -30.77 -12.34
N ALA A 92 -20.17 -31.99 -12.64
CA ALA A 92 -20.15 -33.07 -11.67
C ALA A 92 -19.13 -32.79 -10.56
N THR A 93 -17.97 -32.25 -10.93
CA THR A 93 -16.89 -31.85 -10.02
C THR A 93 -17.36 -30.79 -9.02
N ILE A 94 -17.94 -29.69 -9.49
CA ILE A 94 -18.38 -28.59 -8.61
C ILE A 94 -19.58 -28.97 -7.73
N LYS A 95 -20.47 -29.84 -8.23
CA LYS A 95 -21.55 -30.41 -7.41
C LYS A 95 -21.00 -31.35 -6.32
N GLY A 96 -19.99 -32.14 -6.66
CA GLY A 96 -19.29 -33.02 -5.72
C GLY A 96 -18.63 -32.23 -4.60
N ASP A 97 -17.81 -31.24 -4.95
CA ASP A 97 -17.15 -30.35 -3.99
C ASP A 97 -18.16 -29.64 -3.08
N CYS A 98 -19.23 -29.08 -3.63
CA CYS A 98 -20.26 -28.41 -2.81
C CYS A 98 -20.91 -29.36 -1.79
N ARG A 99 -21.22 -30.58 -2.23
CA ARG A 99 -21.79 -31.62 -1.36
C ARG A 99 -20.82 -32.06 -0.28
N GLU A 100 -19.54 -32.24 -0.62
CA GLU A 100 -18.49 -32.63 0.34
C GLU A 100 -18.26 -31.55 1.40
N ARG A 101 -18.43 -30.27 1.04
CA ARG A 101 -18.37 -29.14 1.95
C ARG A 101 -19.66 -28.91 2.75
N GLY A 102 -20.70 -29.71 2.51
CA GLY A 102 -21.98 -29.62 3.23
C GLY A 102 -22.85 -28.42 2.85
N GLY A 103 -22.60 -27.79 1.69
CA GLY A 103 -23.40 -26.67 1.20
C GLY A 103 -24.51 -27.10 0.24
N THR A 104 -25.32 -26.12 -0.16
CA THR A 104 -26.40 -26.29 -1.15
C THR A 104 -25.96 -25.76 -2.50
N PHE A 105 -25.96 -26.62 -3.51
CA PHE A 105 -25.59 -26.21 -4.87
C PHE A 105 -26.73 -25.45 -5.54
N ASN A 106 -26.42 -24.25 -6.04
CA ASN A 106 -27.34 -23.40 -6.78
C ASN A 106 -26.79 -23.11 -8.19
N SER A 107 -27.56 -23.51 -9.21
CA SER A 107 -27.17 -23.37 -10.62
C SER A 107 -27.28 -21.96 -11.19
N CYS A 108 -28.02 -21.08 -10.52
CA CYS A 108 -28.13 -19.66 -10.84
C CYS A 108 -28.14 -18.87 -9.52
N GLY A 109 -27.07 -19.03 -8.75
CA GLY A 109 -26.85 -18.23 -7.55
C GLY A 109 -26.30 -16.86 -7.89
N SER A 110 -26.31 -15.97 -6.89
CA SER A 110 -25.76 -14.63 -7.01
C SER A 110 -24.24 -14.69 -7.11
N TYR A 111 -23.66 -14.02 -8.11
CA TYR A 111 -22.21 -13.83 -8.22
C TYR A 111 -21.62 -12.97 -7.09
N CYS A 112 -22.46 -12.26 -6.35
CA CYS A 112 -22.01 -11.15 -5.51
C CYS A 112 -22.36 -11.39 -4.05
N GLU A 113 -21.51 -10.94 -3.15
CA GLU A 113 -21.85 -10.96 -1.74
C GLU A 113 -22.99 -9.98 -1.44
N GLU A 114 -23.65 -10.22 -0.31
CA GLU A 114 -24.58 -9.24 0.25
C GLU A 114 -23.82 -7.92 0.42
N ASP A 115 -24.43 -6.81 -0.02
CA ASP A 115 -23.90 -5.45 0.01
C ASP A 115 -22.82 -5.08 -1.04
N GLU A 116 -22.49 -5.97 -1.99
CA GLU A 116 -21.62 -5.63 -3.14
C GLU A 116 -22.45 -5.06 -4.31
N VAL A 117 -22.06 -3.90 -4.87
CA VAL A 117 -22.60 -3.42 -6.15
C VAL A 117 -21.97 -4.23 -7.28
N CYS A 118 -22.80 -4.95 -8.03
CA CYS A 118 -22.29 -5.87 -9.04
C CYS A 118 -23.29 -6.12 -10.18
N ILE A 119 -22.80 -6.81 -11.21
CA ILE A 119 -23.62 -7.28 -12.32
C ILE A 119 -24.40 -8.51 -11.86
N GLN A 120 -25.73 -8.46 -11.97
CA GLN A 120 -26.59 -9.64 -11.77
C GLN A 120 -26.43 -10.61 -12.93
N LEU A 121 -25.62 -11.65 -12.71
CA LEU A 121 -25.46 -12.79 -13.62
C LEU A 121 -25.66 -14.08 -12.82
N CYS A 122 -26.25 -15.09 -13.46
CA CYS A 122 -26.29 -16.44 -12.91
C CYS A 122 -24.87 -16.97 -12.75
N ALA A 123 -24.55 -17.47 -11.56
CA ALA A 123 -23.31 -18.19 -11.30
C ALA A 123 -23.60 -19.54 -10.64
N TYR A 124 -22.75 -20.53 -10.90
CA TYR A 124 -22.73 -21.74 -10.10
C TYR A 124 -22.19 -21.41 -8.73
N THR A 125 -23.00 -21.64 -7.70
CA THR A 125 -22.62 -21.34 -6.31
C THR A 125 -22.88 -22.51 -5.39
N CYS A 126 -22.12 -22.58 -4.31
CA CYS A 126 -22.38 -23.43 -3.17
C CYS A 126 -22.67 -22.53 -1.97
N GLU A 127 -23.89 -22.59 -1.42
CA GLU A 127 -24.32 -21.74 -0.32
C GLU A 127 -24.27 -22.51 1.01
N PHE A 128 -23.70 -21.89 2.05
CA PHE A 128 -23.61 -22.43 3.39
C PHE A 128 -24.65 -21.74 4.29
N ASN A 129 -25.52 -22.52 4.94
CA ASN A 129 -26.50 -22.04 5.91
C ASN A 129 -25.85 -21.70 7.27
#